data_AF-A0A844MNV5-F1
#
_entry.id   AF-A0A844MNV5-F1
#
_cell.length_a   1.000
_cell.length_b   1.000
_cell.length_c   1.000
_cell.angle_alpha   90.00
_cell.angle_beta   90.00
_cell.angle_gamma   90.00
#
_symmetry.space_group_name_H-M   'P 1'
#
loop_
_entity.id
_entity.type
_entity.pdbx_description
1 polymer ?
#
loop_
_entity_poly.entity_id
_entity_poly.type
_entity_poly.pdbx_seq_one_letter_code
_entity_poly.pdbx_strand_id
1 'polypeptide(L)' 'MLSTQAYVNEEYVNWNNPKYVLLEADGNGVLKSRVFRGLWLATTALLVGNMSVVLAVLQQGLNAREHADFVQQLLPKI' A
#
# COMPACT_ATOMS: atom_id res chain seq x y z
N MET A 1 -25.17 -0.01 45.52
CA MET A 1 -23.92 -0.18 44.75
C MET A 1 -24.33 -0.25 43.29
N LEU A 2 -24.32 0.88 42.58
CA LEU A 2 -24.70 0.90 41.16
C LEU A 2 -23.46 0.51 40.35
N SER A 3 -23.52 -0.66 39.70
CA SER A 3 -22.51 -1.08 38.73
C SER A 3 -22.57 -0.15 37.52
N THR A 4 -21.55 0.69 37.37
CA THR A 4 -21.36 1.51 36.17
C THR A 4 -21.01 0.60 35.00
N GLN A 5 -22.02 0.04 34.34
CA GLN A 5 -21.85 -0.45 32.98
C GLN A 5 -21.76 0.79 32.10
N ALA A 6 -20.57 1.09 31.60
CA ALA A 6 -20.37 2.16 30.63
C ALA A 6 -21.23 1.87 29.39
N TYR A 7 -22.27 2.69 29.19
CA TYR A 7 -22.98 2.77 27.92
C TYR A 7 -21.96 3.23 26.88
N VAL A 8 -21.60 2.35 25.96
CA VAL A 8 -20.77 2.70 24.82
C VAL A 8 -21.65 3.56 23.91
N ASN A 9 -21.51 4.87 24.01
CA ASN A 9 -22.14 5.79 23.07
C ASN A 9 -21.52 5.52 21.68
N GLU A 10 -22.34 5.09 20.73
CA GLU A 10 -21.98 4.59 19.40
C GLU A 10 -21.39 5.65 18.44
N GLU A 11 -20.90 6.78 18.95
CA GLU A 11 -20.52 7.96 18.17
C GLU A 11 -19.07 8.39 18.44
N TYR A 12 -18.13 7.44 18.46
CA TYR A 12 -16.70 7.75 18.35
C TYR A 12 -16.06 6.80 17.33
N VAL A 13 -15.84 7.31 16.12
CA VAL A 13 -14.97 6.65 15.14
C VAL A 13 -13.54 6.65 15.69
N ASN A 14 -13.08 5.49 16.14
CA ASN A 14 -11.71 5.30 16.61
C ASN A 14 -10.75 5.24 15.40
N TRP A 15 -9.99 6.32 15.17
CA TRP A 15 -8.93 6.40 14.15
C TRP A 15 -7.80 5.37 14.32
N ASN A 16 -7.75 4.65 15.45
CA ASN A 16 -6.67 3.75 15.80
C ASN A 16 -6.87 2.30 15.31
N ASN A 17 -7.84 2.00 14.45
CA ASN A 17 -8.02 0.63 13.93
C ASN A 17 -7.98 0.55 12.39
N PRO A 18 -6.81 0.77 11.76
CA PRO A 18 -6.66 0.52 10.34
C PRO A 18 -6.83 -0.99 10.07
N LYS A 19 -7.85 -1.34 9.28
CA LYS A 19 -8.02 -2.73 8.81
C LYS A 19 -7.04 -2.98 7.66
N TYR A 20 -6.21 -4.01 7.81
CA TYR A 20 -5.42 -4.51 6.70
C TYR A 20 -6.33 -5.11 5.63
N VAL A 21 -6.10 -4.74 4.38
CA VAL A 21 -6.80 -5.28 3.22
C VAL A 21 -5.79 -6.04 2.39
N LEU A 22 -6.16 -7.23 1.93
CA LEU A 22 -5.33 -7.99 1.02
C LEU A 22 -5.16 -7.22 -0.29
N LEU A 23 -3.91 -7.03 -0.71
CA LEU A 23 -3.58 -6.50 -2.01
C LEU A 23 -3.34 -7.69 -2.94
N GLU A 24 -4.17 -7.85 -3.95
CA GLU A 24 -3.98 -8.88 -4.96
C GLU A 24 -2.96 -8.43 -6.00
N ALA A 25 -2.15 -9.39 -6.47
CA ALA A 25 -1.26 -9.17 -7.60
C ALA A 25 -2.08 -9.03 -8.88
N ASP A 26 -1.55 -8.31 -9.87
CA ASP A 26 -2.18 -8.23 -11.18
C ASP A 26 -2.05 -9.55 -11.97
N GLY A 27 -2.59 -9.58 -13.19
CA GLY A 27 -2.53 -10.77 -14.06
C GLY A 27 -1.12 -11.26 -14.40
N ASN A 28 -0.07 -10.46 -14.14
CA ASN A 28 1.32 -10.84 -14.32
C ASN A 28 2.00 -11.27 -13.01
N GLY A 29 1.24 -11.39 -11.90
CA GLY A 29 1.80 -11.71 -10.60
C GLY A 29 2.61 -10.57 -9.99
N VAL A 30 2.29 -9.32 -10.32
CA VAL A 30 2.94 -8.13 -9.76
C VAL A 30 2.03 -7.44 -8.75
N LEU A 31 2.51 -7.31 -7.51
CA LEU A 31 1.91 -6.48 -6.47
C LEU A 31 2.30 -5.02 -6.71
N LYS A 32 1.31 -4.12 -6.81
CA LYS A 32 1.52 -2.68 -7.04
C LYS A 32 1.06 -1.88 -5.83
N SER A 33 2.00 -1.18 -5.19
CA SER A 33 1.69 -0.38 -4.01
C SER A 33 0.66 0.72 -4.31
N ARG A 34 -0.33 0.85 -3.43
CA ARG A 34 -1.37 1.88 -3.51
C ARG A 34 -0.91 3.23 -2.93
N VAL A 35 0.09 3.20 -2.05
CA VAL A 35 0.60 4.39 -1.35
C VAL A 35 1.80 4.95 -2.06
N PHE A 36 2.73 4.08 -2.49
CA PHE A 36 3.92 4.46 -3.23
C PHE A 36 3.75 4.04 -4.68
N ARG A 37 3.14 4.90 -5.50
CA ARG A 37 2.89 4.59 -6.92
C ARG A 37 4.22 4.34 -7.62
N GLY A 38 4.36 3.24 -8.35
CA GLY A 38 5.64 2.78 -8.91
C GLY A 38 6.43 1.77 -8.08
N LEU A 39 6.06 1.50 -6.81
CA LEU A 39 6.62 0.36 -6.08
C LEU A 39 5.89 -0.92 -6.53
N TRP A 40 6.49 -1.61 -7.49
CA TRP A 40 5.99 -2.85 -8.07
C TRP A 40 6.88 -4.03 -7.67
N LEU A 41 6.27 -5.14 -7.26
CA LEU A 41 6.96 -6.31 -6.75
C LEU A 41 6.44 -7.58 -7.44
N ALA A 42 7.33 -8.30 -8.12
CA ALA A 42 7.03 -9.63 -8.65
C ALA A 42 6.88 -10.64 -7.50
N THR A 43 5.66 -11.10 -7.23
CA THR A 43 5.34 -11.88 -6.02
C THR A 43 6.13 -13.18 -5.95
N THR A 44 6.12 -13.97 -7.02
CA THR A 44 6.84 -15.26 -7.06
C THR A 44 8.35 -15.06 -6.90
N ALA A 45 8.91 -14.09 -7.62
CA ALA A 45 10.35 -13.79 -7.55
C ALA A 45 10.77 -13.31 -6.16
N LEU A 46 9.93 -12.50 -5.50
CA LEU A 46 10.15 -12.05 -4.14
C LEU A 46 10.17 -13.23 -3.16
N LEU A 47 9.20 -14.14 -3.26
CA LEU A 47 9.09 -15.31 -2.38
C LEU A 47 10.28 -16.28 -2.51
N VAL A 48 10.84 -16.42 -3.70
CA VAL A 48 12.01 -17.30 -3.95
C VAL A 48 13.36 -16.56 -3.86
N GLY A 49 13.36 -15.27 -3.51
CA GLY A 49 14.59 -14.48 -3.34
C GLY A 49 15.29 -14.07 -4.65
N ASN A 50 14.62 -14.16 -5.81
CA ASN A 50 15.18 -13.74 -7.08
C ASN A 50 15.13 -12.21 -7.23
N MET A 51 16.13 -11.53 -6.66
CA MET A 51 16.19 -10.07 -6.64
C MET A 51 16.43 -9.44 -8.00
N SER A 52 17.08 -10.13 -8.95
CA SER A 52 17.25 -9.60 -10.31
C SER A 52 15.91 -9.33 -10.98
N VAL A 53 14.95 -10.25 -10.83
CA VAL A 53 13.59 -10.08 -11.38
C VAL A 53 12.81 -9.04 -10.59
N VAL A 54 12.90 -9.04 -9.26
CA VAL A 54 12.21 -8.04 -8.42
C VAL A 54 12.67 -6.62 -8.77
N LEU A 55 13.97 -6.39 -8.91
CA LEU A 55 14.52 -5.09 -9.26
C LEU A 55 14.17 -4.68 -10.70
N ALA A 56 14.13 -5.62 -11.64
CA ALA A 56 13.68 -5.33 -13.00
C ALA A 56 12.21 -4.86 -13.04
N VAL A 57 11.32 -5.50 -12.27
CA VAL A 57 9.91 -5.10 -12.17
C VAL A 57 9.76 -3.78 -11.41
N LEU A 58 10.55 -3.55 -10.36
CA LEU A 58 10.58 -2.27 -9.66
C LEU A 58 10.98 -1.15 -10.63
N GLN A 59 12.01 -1.35 -11.44
CA GLN A 59 12.46 -0.35 -12.40
C GLN A 59 11.36 0.00 -13.42
N GLN A 60 10.55 -0.98 -13.85
CA GLN A 60 9.39 -0.72 -14.70
C GLN A 60 8.37 0.18 -14.00
N GLY A 61 8.08 -0.07 -12.72
CA GLY A 61 7.17 0.74 -11.92
C GLY A 61 7.65 2.17 -11.71
N LEU A 62 8.93 2.36 -11.41
CA LEU A 62 9.54 3.70 -11.26
C LEU A 62 9.54 4.49 -12.56
N ASN A 63 9.62 3.81 -13.70
CA ASN A 63 9.55 4.41 -15.03
C ASN A 63 8.11 4.63 -15.53
N ALA A 64 7.11 4.11 -14.82
CA ALA A 64 5.71 4.25 -15.20
C ALA A 64 5.19 5.66 -14.92
N ARG A 65 4.22 6.10 -15.72
CA ARG A 65 3.57 7.41 -15.58
C ARG A 65 3.00 7.65 -14.18
N GLU A 66 2.43 6.62 -13.56
CA GLU A 66 1.86 6.73 -12.21
C GLU A 66 2.88 7.16 -11.14
N HIS A 67 4.15 6.77 -11.28
CA HIS A 67 5.21 7.19 -10.38
C HIS A 67 5.60 8.65 -10.65
N ALA A 68 5.74 9.03 -11.92
CA ALA A 68 6.01 10.42 -12.29
C ALA A 68 4.92 11.37 -11.75
N ASP A 69 3.65 11.01 -11.94
CA ASP A 69 2.50 11.76 -11.44
C ASP A 69 2.51 11.82 -9.90
N PHE A 70 2.86 10.72 -9.22
CA PHE A 70 3.00 10.68 -7.77
C PHE A 70 4.13 11.59 -7.26
N VAL A 71 5.31 11.56 -7.87
CA VAL A 71 6.42 12.44 -7.50
C VAL A 71 6.01 13.92 -7.66
N GLN A 72 5.32 14.27 -8.74
CA GLN A 72 4.81 15.64 -8.95
C GLN A 72 3.82 16.07 -7.85
N GLN A 73 3.00 15.16 -7.34
CA GLN A 73 2.08 15.46 -6.22
C GLN A 73 2.80 15.72 -4.89
N LEU A 74 3.99 15.15 -4.71
CA LEU A 74 4.82 15.34 -3.51
C LEU A 74 5.65 16.61 -3.55
N LEU A 75 5.85 17.21 -4.73
CA LEU A 75 6.59 18.47 -4.84
C LEU A 75 5.81 19.60 -4.18
N PRO A 76 6.49 20.54 -3.50
CA PRO A 76 5.86 21.72 -2.95
C PRO A 76 5.15 22.50 -4.07
N LYS A 77 3.91 22.90 -3.83
CA LYS A 77 3.22 23.86 -4.70
C LYS A 77 3.78 25.25 -4.35
N ILE A 78 4.57 25.81 -5.24
CA ILE A 78 5.13 27.17 -5.16
C ILE A 78 4.04 28.18 -5.55
#